data_AF-A0A1G1TLF2-F1
#
_entry.id   AF-A0A1G1TLF2-F1
#
_cell.length_a   1.000
_cell.length_b   1.000
_cell.length_c   1.000
_cell.angle_alpha   90.00
_cell.angle_beta   90.00
_cell.angle_gamma   90.00
#
_symmetry.space_group_name_H-M   'P 1'
#
loop_
_entity.id
_entity.type
_entity.pdbx_description
1 polymer ?
#
loop_
_entity_poly.entity_id
_entity_poly.type
_entity_poly.pdbx_seq_one_letter_code
_entity_poly.pdbx_strand_id
1 'polypeptide(L)'
;MKILHLPKWYPHRYDDQDGDFIERHVAAIAAAAGPAAQVAVVFATVARGPLARLIEEEIDRTGPVPTWRYYYRARPTGWGP
;
A
#
# COMPACT_ATOMS: atom_id res chain seq x y z
N MET A 1 -5.73 20.14 5.41
CA MET A 1 -6.68 19.01 5.25
C MET A 1 -5.90 17.71 5.37
N LYS A 2 -6.48 16.64 5.93
CA LYS A 2 -5.81 15.33 6.03
C LYS A 2 -6.58 14.31 5.19
N ILE A 3 -5.89 13.59 4.30
CA ILE A 3 -6.49 12.62 3.38
C ILE A 3 -5.76 11.29 3.57
N LEU A 4 -6.52 10.24 3.85
CA LEU A 4 -6.01 8.88 3.95
C LEU A 4 -6.64 8.04 2.83
N HIS A 5 -5.80 7.50 1.96
CA HIS A 5 -6.24 6.56 0.92
C HIS A 5 -6.13 5.13 1.44
N LEU A 6 -7.25 4.38 1.33
CA LEU A 6 -7.36 2.97 1.68
C LEU A 6 -7.72 2.14 0.44
N PRO A 7 -6.84 2.11 -0.58
CA PRO A 7 -7.17 1.44 -1.82
C PRO A 7 -7.25 -0.07 -1.62
N LYS A 8 -8.16 -0.73 -2.33
CA LYS A 8 -8.25 -2.20 -2.38
C LYS A 8 -7.05 -2.85 -3.05
N TRP A 9 -6.38 -2.11 -3.95
CA TRP A 9 -5.18 -2.53 -4.65
C TRP A 9 -4.26 -1.30 -4.80
N TYR A 10 -2.97 -1.45 -4.52
CA TYR A 10 -1.98 -0.39 -4.72
C TYR A 10 -0.75 -1.00 -5.37
N PRO A 11 -0.31 -0.48 -6.53
CA PRO A 11 0.65 -1.21 -7.33
C PRO A 11 2.01 -1.37 -6.65
N HIS A 12 2.58 -2.54 -6.87
CA HIS A 12 3.92 -2.92 -6.45
C HIS A 12 4.47 -3.96 -7.42
N ARG A 13 5.79 -3.98 -7.62
CA ARG A 13 6.49 -4.85 -8.58
C ARG A 13 6.30 -6.37 -8.39
N TYR A 14 5.61 -6.78 -7.32
CA TYR A 14 5.35 -8.18 -6.96
C TYR A 14 3.86 -8.56 -6.98
N ASP A 15 2.97 -7.65 -7.39
CA ASP A 15 1.53 -7.89 -7.45
C ASP A 15 1.05 -8.28 -8.86
N ASP A 16 -0.06 -9.05 -8.93
CA ASP A 16 -0.60 -9.62 -10.20
C ASP A 16 -0.97 -8.57 -11.26
N GLN A 17 -1.18 -7.33 -10.84
CA GLN A 17 -1.65 -6.27 -11.73
C GLN A 17 -0.54 -5.25 -11.93
N ASP A 18 0.12 -5.39 -13.08
CA ASP A 18 1.00 -4.37 -13.61
C ASP A 18 0.22 -3.09 -13.93
N GLY A 19 0.72 -1.96 -13.45
CA GLY A 19 0.18 -0.64 -13.76
C GLY A 19 0.34 0.35 -12.60
N ASP A 20 0.34 1.65 -12.89
CA ASP A 20 0.57 2.71 -11.90
C ASP A 20 -0.67 3.61 -11.70
N PHE A 21 -1.85 3.20 -12.20
CA PHE A 21 -3.04 4.05 -12.25
C PHE A 21 -3.45 4.60 -10.88
N ILE A 22 -3.55 3.75 -9.85
CA ILE A 22 -3.97 4.18 -8.51
C ILE A 22 -2.93 5.11 -7.89
N GLU A 23 -1.64 4.78 -8.04
CA GLU A 23 -0.54 5.61 -7.56
C GLU A 23 -0.59 7.00 -8.22
N ARG A 24 -0.71 7.06 -9.54
CA ARG A 24 -0.88 8.31 -10.30
C ARG A 24 -2.11 9.10 -9.89
N HIS A 25 -3.23 8.43 -9.68
CA HIS A 25 -4.48 9.06 -9.27
C HIS A 25 -4.36 9.70 -7.87
N VAL A 26 -3.76 8.99 -6.92
CA VAL A 26 -3.50 9.51 -5.57
C VAL A 26 -2.53 10.70 -5.61
N ALA A 27 -1.45 10.61 -6.41
CA ALA A 27 -0.53 11.71 -6.60
C ALA A 27 -1.22 12.96 -7.19
N ALA A 28 -2.13 12.77 -8.16
CA ALA A 28 -2.90 13.87 -8.75
C ALA A 28 -3.85 14.52 -7.72
N ILE A 29 -4.53 13.73 -6.87
CA ILE A 29 -5.35 14.26 -5.78
C ILE A 29 -4.50 15.06 -4.80
N ALA A 30 -3.33 14.54 -4.41
CA ALA A 30 -2.43 15.22 -3.50
C ALA A 30 -1.97 16.57 -4.06
N ALA A 31 -1.63 16.62 -5.36
CA ALA A 31 -1.29 17.86 -6.04
C ALA A 31 -2.46 18.85 -6.10
N ALA A 32 -3.67 18.37 -6.40
CA ALA A 32 -4.87 19.20 -6.50
C ALA A 32 -5.36 19.75 -5.15
N ALA A 33 -5.15 19.01 -4.06
CA ALA A 33 -5.53 19.42 -2.71
C ALA A 33 -4.67 20.59 -2.15
N GLY A 34 -3.55 20.89 -2.81
CA GLY A 34 -2.65 21.98 -2.46
C GLY A 34 -1.64 21.66 -1.35
N PRO A 35 -0.64 22.53 -1.13
CA PRO A 35 0.53 22.25 -0.29
C PRO A 35 0.23 22.11 1.21
N ALA A 36 -0.95 22.57 1.67
CA ALA A 36 -1.39 22.43 3.05
C ALA A 36 -2.12 21.09 3.33
N ALA A 37 -2.27 20.24 2.31
CA ALA A 37 -2.85 18.91 2.45
C ALA A 37 -1.78 17.91 2.91
N GLN A 38 -2.13 17.07 3.89
CA GLN A 38 -1.35 15.92 4.29
C GLN A 38 -2.03 14.68 3.71
N VAL A 39 -1.37 14.00 2.78
CA VAL A 39 -1.90 12.84 2.08
C VAL A 39 -1.03 11.63 2.37
N ALA A 40 -1.64 10.48 2.64
CA ALA A 40 -0.95 9.22 2.84
C ALA A 40 -1.76 8.06 2.27
N VAL A 41 -1.06 6.97 1.93
CA VAL A 41 -1.65 5.71 1.51
C VAL A 41 -1.41 4.65 2.57
N VAL A 42 -2.45 3.90 2.92
CA VAL A 42 -2.32 2.65 3.69
C VAL A 42 -2.93 1.54 2.85
N PHE A 43 -2.11 0.56 2.52
CA PHE A 43 -2.51 -0.63 1.79
C PHE A 43 -2.30 -1.86 2.68
N ALA A 44 -3.27 -2.76 2.72
CA ALA A 44 -3.17 -4.00 3.47
C ALA A 44 -3.65 -5.16 2.60
N THR A 45 -2.81 -6.19 2.44
CA THR A 45 -3.11 -7.34 1.60
C THR A 45 -2.55 -8.64 2.15
N VAL A 46 -3.09 -9.75 1.67
CA VAL A 46 -2.55 -11.08 1.95
C VAL A 46 -1.21 -11.22 1.24
N ALA A 47 -0.18 -11.67 1.96
CA ALA A 47 1.12 -11.97 1.38
C ALA A 47 1.03 -13.12 0.37
N ARG A 48 1.67 -12.93 -0.79
CA ARG A 48 1.80 -13.97 -1.84
C ARG A 48 2.88 -15.00 -1.52
N GLY A 49 3.88 -14.62 -0.72
CA GLY A 49 4.99 -15.47 -0.29
C GLY A 49 5.00 -15.71 1.23
N PRO A 50 5.89 -16.59 1.71
CA PRO A 50 6.07 -16.79 3.14
C PRO A 50 6.58 -15.50 3.80
N LEU A 51 5.90 -15.06 4.85
CA LEU A 51 6.37 -13.98 5.71
C LEU A 51 7.15 -14.57 6.88
N ALA A 52 8.20 -13.89 7.36
CA ALA A 52 8.90 -14.25 8.58
C ALA A 52 8.05 -14.01 9.84
N ARG A 53 7.09 -13.06 9.78
CA ARG A 53 6.17 -12.71 10.86
C ARG A 53 4.70 -12.88 10.45
N LEU A 54 3.77 -12.68 11.38
CA LEU A 54 2.33 -12.69 11.10
C LEU A 54 1.94 -11.54 10.14
N ILE A 55 2.54 -10.38 10.37
CA ILE A 55 2.40 -9.17 9.58
C ILE A 55 3.81 -8.65 9.31
N GLU A 56 4.06 -8.26 8.06
CA GLU A 56 5.23 -7.49 7.67
C GLU A 56 4.79 -6.12 7.17
N GLU A 57 5.56 -5.11 7.54
CA GLU A 57 5.31 -3.71 7.20
C GLU A 57 6.43 -3.24 6.27
N GLU A 58 6.02 -2.54 5.22
CA GLU A 58 6.90 -1.82 4.32
C GLU A 58 6.44 -0.36 4.25
N ILE A 59 7.37 0.56 4.55
CA ILE A 59 7.09 1.99 4.56
C ILE A 59 7.94 2.66 3.49
N ASP A 60 7.29 3.32 2.54
CA ASP A 60 7.96 4.19 1.57
C ASP A 60 7.60 5.65 1.86
N ARG A 61 8.62 6.45 2.18
CA ARG A 61 8.52 7.90 2.38
C ARG A 61 9.26 8.71 1.31
N THR A 62 9.83 8.02 0.32
CA THR A 62 10.65 8.62 -0.74
C THR A 62 9.81 8.92 -1.98
N GLY A 63 8.70 8.21 -2.17
CA GLY A 63 7.73 8.47 -3.23
C GLY A 63 6.95 9.80 -3.05
N PRO A 64 6.16 10.18 -4.07
CA PRO A 64 5.40 11.43 -4.09
C PRO A 64 4.34 11.53 -2.98
N VAL A 65 3.88 10.39 -2.47
CA VAL A 65 2.94 10.29 -1.35
C VAL A 65 3.46 9.21 -0.38
N PRO A 66 3.58 9.50 0.93
CA PRO A 66 4.04 8.51 1.89
C PRO A 66 3.06 7.34 1.96
N THR A 67 3.61 6.13 1.89
CA THR A 67 2.87 4.88 1.71
C THR A 67 3.27 3.86 2.75
N TRP A 68 2.28 3.27 3.41
CA TRP A 68 2.43 2.10 4.27
C TRP A 68 1.78 0.90 3.61
N ARG A 69 2.52 -0.21 3.51
CA ARG A 69 2.01 -1.49 3.03
C ARG A 69 2.13 -2.51 4.16
N TYR A 70 1.01 -3.16 4.46
CA TYR A 70 0.94 -4.26 5.41
C TYR A 70 0.62 -5.55 4.66
N TYR A 71 1.54 -6.51 4.74
CA TYR A 71 1.33 -7.84 4.23
C TYR A 71 1.02 -8.76 5.40
N TYR A 72 -0.06 -9.53 5.33
CA TYR A 72 -0.43 -10.47 6.39
C TYR A 72 -0.61 -11.89 5.84
N ARG A 73 -0.33 -12.89 6.68
CA ARG A 73 -0.59 -14.28 6.32
C ARG A 73 -2.09 -14.52 6.21
N ALA A 74 -2.54 -15.23 5.16
CA ALA A 74 -3.94 -15.68 5.07
C ALA A 74 -4.35 -16.57 6.25
N ARG A 75 -3.38 -17.27 6.85
CA ARG A 75 -3.58 -18.14 8.02
C ARG A 75 -2.56 -17.81 9.10
N PRO A 76 -2.97 -17.51 10.34
CA PRO A 76 -2.05 -17.24 11.45
C PRO A 76 -1.13 -18.42 11.79
N THR A 77 -1.62 -19.63 11.57
CA THR A 77 -0.95 -20.91 11.86
C THR A 77 -1.29 -21.95 10.78
N GLY A 78 -0.40 -22.91 10.54
CA GLY A 78 -0.69 -24.13 9.79
C GLY A 78 0.20 -24.33 8.55
N TRP A 79 0.49 -25.60 8.26
CA TRP A 79 1.08 -26.05 7.01
C TRP A 79 0.03 -25.87 5.90
N GLY A 80 0.40 -25.21 4.79
CA GLY A 80 -0.39 -25.24 3.55
C GLY A 80 -0.27 -26.61 2.88
N PRO A 81 -1.14 -26.94 1.90
CA PRO A 81 -1.07 -28.21 1.18
C PRO A 81 0.29 -28.47 0.55
#